data_AF-F8GCL7-F1
#
_entry.id   AF-F8GCL7-F1
#
_cell.length_a   1.000
_cell.length_b   1.000
_cell.length_c   1.000
_cell.angle_alpha   90.00
_cell.angle_beta   90.00
_cell.angle_gamma   90.00
#
_symmetry.space_group_name_H-M   'P 1'
#
loop_
_entity.id
_entity.type
_entity.pdbx_description
1 polymer ?
#
loop_
_entity_poly.entity_id
_entity_poly.type
_entity_poly.pdbx_seq_one_letter_code
_entity_poly.pdbx_strand_id
1 'polypeptide(L)'
;MKNITLFASILVMVVFSLSAVAGDNRLIDAIQHTKRAVTAVDGMDVAKHAEMAKNHANAAKADKHNKYDNKKMDDGIKCLDGAIREGMDGNAEAARKAANDALKHFTEVTN
;
A
#
# COMPACT_ATOMS: atom_id res chain seq x y z
N MET A 1 -3.44 41.50 -29.95
CA MET A 1 -2.41 40.53 -29.51
C MET A 1 -2.43 40.46 -27.99
N LYS A 2 -2.36 39.22 -27.48
CA LYS A 2 -2.08 38.78 -26.09
C LYS A 2 -3.20 38.94 -25.06
N ASN A 3 -3.59 37.94 -24.26
CA ASN A 3 -3.35 36.50 -24.20
C ASN A 3 -4.51 35.93 -23.36
N ILE A 4 -5.19 34.90 -23.85
CA ILE A 4 -6.19 34.13 -23.10
C ILE A 4 -5.46 33.37 -21.99
N THR A 5 -5.68 33.71 -20.73
CA THR A 5 -5.09 32.98 -19.61
C THR A 5 -5.92 31.73 -19.34
N LEU A 6 -5.42 30.66 -19.93
CA LEU A 6 -5.64 29.24 -19.75
C LEU A 6 -6.25 28.82 -18.40
N PHE A 7 -7.36 28.08 -18.47
CA PHE A 7 -7.95 27.32 -17.37
C PHE A 7 -6.93 26.34 -16.77
N ALA A 8 -6.48 26.57 -15.54
CA ALA A 8 -5.76 25.57 -14.76
C ALA A 8 -6.77 24.64 -14.06
N SER A 9 -7.53 23.86 -14.85
CA SER A 9 -8.27 22.72 -14.31
C SER A 9 -7.25 21.63 -14.00
N ILE A 10 -6.88 21.48 -12.73
CA ILE A 10 -6.13 20.31 -12.27
C ILE A 10 -7.10 19.13 -12.30
N LEU A 11 -7.16 18.47 -13.45
CA LEU A 11 -7.82 17.18 -13.61
C LEU A 11 -6.94 16.15 -12.89
N VAL A 12 -7.34 15.77 -11.67
CA VAL A 12 -6.75 14.62 -10.98
C VAL A 12 -7.10 13.38 -11.81
N MET A 13 -6.21 12.96 -12.71
CA MET A 13 -6.31 11.66 -13.36
C MET A 13 -5.97 10.59 -12.33
N VAL A 14 -6.99 10.07 -11.66
CA VAL A 14 -6.86 8.80 -10.94
C VAL A 14 -6.90 7.70 -12.00
N VAL A 15 -5.72 7.28 -12.46
CA VAL A 15 -5.61 6.10 -13.33
C VAL A 15 -5.65 4.87 -12.42
N PHE A 16 -6.84 4.36 -12.15
CA PHE A 16 -7.01 3.00 -11.66
C PHE A 16 -6.80 2.05 -12.85
N SER A 17 -5.56 1.59 -13.04
CA SER A 17 -5.28 0.49 -13.95
C SER A 17 -5.75 -0.81 -13.30
N LEU A 18 -6.92 -1.30 -13.69
CA LEU A 18 -7.36 -2.66 -13.44
C LEU A 18 -6.66 -3.57 -14.47
N SER A 19 -5.46 -4.07 -14.13
CA SER A 19 -4.86 -5.17 -14.87
C SER A 19 -5.26 -6.48 -14.22
N ALA A 20 -6.20 -7.18 -14.86
CA ALA A 20 -6.41 -8.61 -14.65
C ALA A 20 -5.31 -9.37 -15.40
N VAL A 21 -4.39 -10.02 -14.67
CA VAL A 21 -3.45 -10.99 -15.21
C VAL A 21 -3.55 -12.28 -14.40
N ALA A 22 -3.75 -13.39 -15.12
CA ALA A 22 -3.73 -14.73 -14.55
C ALA A 22 -2.33 -15.02 -13.98
N GLY A 23 -2.26 -15.25 -12.66
CA GLY A 23 -1.02 -15.42 -11.89
C GLY A 23 -0.77 -14.35 -10.81
N ASP A 24 -1.75 -13.50 -10.50
CA ASP A 24 -1.64 -12.44 -9.49
C ASP A 24 -1.63 -13.02 -8.05
N ASN A 25 -0.45 -13.29 -7.49
CA ASN A 25 -0.36 -13.49 -6.04
C ASN A 25 -0.51 -12.12 -5.36
N ARG A 26 -1.75 -11.74 -5.03
CA ARG A 26 -2.09 -10.46 -4.39
C ARG A 26 -1.26 -10.17 -3.14
N LEU A 27 -0.77 -11.20 -2.43
CA LEU A 27 0.14 -11.02 -1.31
C LEU A 27 1.54 -10.55 -1.76
N ILE A 28 2.03 -10.98 -2.92
CA ILE A 28 3.28 -10.48 -3.52
C ILE A 28 3.15 -8.98 -3.85
N ASP A 29 2.03 -8.55 -4.43
CA ASP A 29 1.77 -7.14 -4.69
C ASP A 29 1.76 -6.33 -3.38
N ALA A 30 1.10 -6.86 -2.35
CA ALA A 30 1.08 -6.25 -1.02
C ALA A 30 2.50 -6.11 -0.44
N ILE A 31 3.33 -7.15 -0.54
CA ILE A 31 4.73 -7.14 -0.11
C ILE A 31 5.53 -6.09 -0.89
N GLN A 32 5.36 -6.01 -2.21
CA GLN A 32 6.09 -5.05 -3.04
C GLN A 32 5.75 -3.61 -2.69
N HIS A 33 4.45 -3.31 -2.50
CA HIS A 33 4.03 -2.00 -2.04
C HIS A 33 4.51 -1.70 -0.61
N THR A 34 4.52 -2.69 0.28
CA THR A 34 5.06 -2.53 1.63
C THR A 34 6.56 -2.23 1.60
N LYS A 35 7.35 -2.89 0.74
CA LYS A 35 8.78 -2.57 0.53
C LYS A 35 8.99 -1.13 0.09
N ARG A 36 8.17 -0.64 -0.85
CA ARG A 36 8.20 0.76 -1.29
C ARG A 36 7.87 1.72 -0.15
N ALA A 37 6.88 1.39 0.68
CA ALA A 37 6.54 2.17 1.87
C ALA A 37 7.70 2.23 2.87
N VAL A 38 8.42 1.12 3.10
CA VAL A 38 9.61 1.10 3.98
C VAL A 38 10.74 1.99 3.46
N THR A 39 10.92 2.09 2.14
CA THR A 39 12.02 2.88 1.55
C THR A 39 11.65 4.33 1.23
N ALA A 40 10.38 4.71 1.40
CA ALA A 40 9.92 6.07 1.09
C ALA A 40 10.56 7.10 2.03
N VAL A 41 10.75 8.32 1.53
CA VAL A 41 11.41 9.40 2.27
C VAL A 41 10.40 10.19 3.09
N ASP A 42 9.27 10.56 2.50
CA ASP A 42 8.22 11.33 3.15
C ASP A 42 7.07 10.44 3.64
N GLY A 43 6.37 10.91 4.68
CA GLY A 43 5.27 10.17 5.29
C GLY A 43 4.08 9.95 4.35
N MET A 44 3.83 10.87 3.41
CA MET A 44 2.70 10.76 2.50
C MET A 44 2.91 9.63 1.48
N ASP A 45 4.12 9.48 0.96
CA ASP A 45 4.49 8.36 0.09
C ASP A 45 4.50 7.02 0.85
N VAL A 46 4.89 7.02 2.14
CA VAL A 46 4.72 5.83 3.01
C VAL A 46 3.23 5.46 3.10
N ALA A 47 2.36 6.41 3.43
CA ALA A 47 0.92 6.18 3.56
C ALA A 47 0.29 5.69 2.26
N LYS A 48 0.62 6.33 1.13
CA LYS A 48 0.16 5.94 -0.21
C LYS A 48 0.53 4.49 -0.55
N HIS A 49 1.79 4.12 -0.33
CA HIS A 49 2.23 2.75 -0.58
C HIS A 49 1.64 1.74 0.41
N ALA A 50 1.45 2.12 1.68
CA ALA A 50 0.79 1.30 2.68
C ALA A 50 -0.70 1.06 2.36
N GLU A 51 -1.42 2.07 1.84
CA GLU A 51 -2.81 1.92 1.41
C GLU A 51 -2.95 0.94 0.24
N MET A 52 -2.10 1.07 -0.78
CA MET A 52 -2.07 0.10 -1.88
C MET A 52 -1.76 -1.32 -1.37
N ALA A 53 -0.77 -1.47 -0.48
CA ALA A 53 -0.45 -2.75 0.13
C ALA A 53 -1.64 -3.34 0.89
N LYS A 54 -2.38 -2.51 1.63
CA LYS A 54 -3.55 -2.94 2.41
C LYS A 54 -4.66 -3.45 1.49
N ASN A 55 -4.90 -2.77 0.37
CA ASN A 55 -5.90 -3.20 -0.61
C ASN A 55 -5.56 -4.57 -1.21
N HIS A 56 -4.30 -4.76 -1.59
CA HIS A 56 -3.81 -6.05 -2.10
C HIS A 56 -3.86 -7.15 -1.02
N ALA A 57 -3.48 -6.86 0.23
CA ALA A 57 -3.53 -7.81 1.34
C ALA A 57 -4.96 -8.24 1.68
N ASN A 58 -5.91 -7.31 1.69
CA ASN A 58 -7.34 -7.62 1.89
C ASN A 58 -7.89 -8.49 0.76
N ALA A 59 -7.54 -8.18 -0.50
CA ALA A 59 -7.92 -9.02 -1.63
C ALA A 59 -7.32 -10.43 -1.54
N ALA A 60 -6.05 -10.53 -1.13
CA ALA A 60 -5.37 -11.81 -0.91
C ALA A 60 -6.05 -12.67 0.16
N LYS A 61 -6.50 -12.02 1.26
CA LYS A 61 -7.21 -12.66 2.38
C LYS A 61 -8.63 -13.09 2.01
N ALA A 62 -9.31 -12.33 1.14
CA ALA A 62 -10.68 -12.63 0.72
C ALA A 62 -10.76 -13.81 -0.28
N ASP A 63 -9.66 -14.12 -0.96
CA ASP A 63 -9.57 -15.26 -1.87
C ASP A 63 -9.53 -16.59 -1.09
N LYS A 64 -10.62 -17.35 -1.21
CA LYS A 64 -10.84 -18.63 -0.51
C LYS A 64 -9.92 -19.75 -1.00
N HIS A 65 -9.23 -19.57 -2.14
CA HIS A 65 -8.28 -20.54 -2.65
C HIS A 65 -6.90 -20.41 -2.00
N ASN A 66 -6.62 -19.27 -1.38
CA ASN A 66 -5.37 -19.05 -0.65
C ASN A 66 -5.43 -19.64 0.75
N LYS A 67 -4.34 -20.31 1.16
CA LYS A 67 -4.18 -20.91 2.50
C LYS A 67 -3.22 -20.09 3.35
N TYR A 68 -3.44 -18.78 3.42
CA TYR A 68 -2.64 -17.91 4.27
C TYR A 68 -3.05 -18.03 5.74
N ASP A 69 -2.09 -17.80 6.64
CA ASP A 69 -2.39 -17.62 8.05
C ASP A 69 -3.14 -16.29 8.23
N ASN A 70 -4.45 -16.40 8.46
CA ASN A 70 -5.33 -15.23 8.63
C ASN A 70 -4.90 -14.32 9.77
N LYS A 71 -4.33 -14.86 10.86
CA LYS A 71 -3.87 -14.05 11.99
C LYS A 71 -2.68 -13.19 11.58
N LYS A 72 -1.71 -13.77 10.87
CA LYS A 72 -0.55 -13.02 10.37
C LYS A 72 -0.95 -11.99 9.31
N MET A 73 -1.91 -12.32 8.44
CA MET A 73 -2.48 -11.36 7.49
C MET A 73 -3.12 -10.17 8.22
N ASP A 74 -3.89 -10.42 9.28
CA ASP A 74 -4.52 -9.38 10.10
C ASP A 74 -3.51 -8.52 10.85
N ASP A 75 -2.49 -9.14 11.45
CA ASP A 75 -1.41 -8.43 12.13
C ASP A 75 -0.65 -7.50 11.14
N GLY A 76 -0.36 -8.00 9.93
CA GLY A 76 0.24 -7.20 8.86
C GLY A 76 -0.64 -6.03 8.40
N ILE A 77 -1.94 -6.26 8.18
CA ILE A 77 -2.91 -5.22 7.80
C ILE A 77 -3.02 -4.14 8.89
N LYS A 78 -3.03 -4.54 10.17
CA LYS A 78 -3.06 -3.59 11.30
C LYS A 78 -1.80 -2.72 11.35
N CYS A 79 -0.63 -3.28 11.04
CA CYS A 79 0.59 -2.51 10.91
C CYS A 79 0.52 -1.51 9.74
N LEU A 80 -0.10 -1.87 8.61
CA LEU A 80 -0.35 -0.94 7.51
C LEU A 80 -1.29 0.21 7.92
N ASP A 81 -2.33 -0.05 8.72
CA ASP A 81 -3.17 1.02 9.27
C ASP A 81 -2.37 2.02 10.12
N GLY A 82 -1.43 1.51 10.91
CA GLY A 82 -0.47 2.33 11.63
C GLY A 82 0.41 3.16 10.70
N ALA A 83 0.92 2.55 9.63
CA ALA A 83 1.76 3.24 8.65
C ALA A 83 1.01 4.34 7.90
N ILE A 84 -0.26 4.10 7.54
CA ILE A 84 -1.15 5.09 6.92
C ILE A 84 -1.38 6.26 7.86
N ARG A 85 -1.77 6.00 9.12
CA ARG A 85 -2.04 7.05 10.11
C ARG A 85 -0.82 7.92 10.35
N GLU A 86 0.31 7.31 10.71
CA GLU A 86 1.55 8.06 10.97
C GLU A 86 2.06 8.78 9.72
N GLY A 87 1.92 8.18 8.54
CA GLY A 87 2.34 8.79 7.29
C GLY A 87 1.52 10.02 6.91
N MET A 88 0.19 9.96 7.09
CA MET A 88 -0.71 11.10 6.91
C MET A 88 -0.45 12.23 7.92
N ASP A 89 -0.01 11.88 9.13
CA ASP A 89 0.41 12.85 10.17
C ASP A 89 1.81 13.45 9.89
N GLY A 90 2.50 13.01 8.83
CA GLY A 90 3.84 13.47 8.48
C GLY A 90 4.98 12.80 9.26
N ASN A 91 4.65 11.83 10.12
CA ASN A 91 5.62 11.08 10.94
C ASN A 91 6.30 9.97 10.12
N ALA A 92 7.11 10.35 9.13
CA ALA A 92 7.70 9.43 8.16
C ALA A 92 8.46 8.25 8.80
N GLU A 93 9.22 8.48 9.88
CA GLU A 93 9.98 7.43 10.55
C GLU A 93 9.08 6.39 11.24
N ALA A 94 8.07 6.85 11.98
CA ALA A 94 7.10 5.97 12.62
C ALA A 94 6.29 5.18 11.58
N ALA A 95 5.93 5.85 10.48
CA ALA A 95 5.23 5.23 9.35
C ALA A 95 6.07 4.12 8.70
N ARG A 96 7.36 4.38 8.41
CA ARG A 96 8.29 3.37 7.87
C ARG A 96 8.47 2.20 8.83
N LYS A 97 8.59 2.46 10.13
CA LYS A 97 8.70 1.40 11.13
C LYS A 97 7.46 0.51 11.11
N ALA A 98 6.27 1.09 11.09
CA ALA A 98 5.02 0.35 11.00
C ALA A 98 4.91 -0.46 9.68
N ALA A 99 5.33 0.13 8.54
CA ALA A 99 5.39 -0.57 7.26
C ALA A 99 6.39 -1.75 7.30
N ASN A 100 7.54 -1.59 7.97
CA ASN A 100 8.51 -2.65 8.12
C ASN A 100 8.00 -3.80 9.00
N ASP A 101 7.24 -3.47 10.05
CA ASP A 101 6.58 -4.48 10.89
C ASP A 101 5.49 -5.23 10.09
N ALA A 102 4.75 -4.55 9.20
CA ALA A 102 3.84 -5.21 8.25
C ALA A 102 4.58 -6.16 7.29
N LEU A 103 5.75 -5.74 6.77
CA LEU A 103 6.54 -6.54 5.83
C LEU A 103 6.99 -7.87 6.43
N LYS A 104 7.35 -7.88 7.72
CA LYS A 104 7.72 -9.10 8.45
C LYS A 104 6.54 -10.07 8.49
N HIS A 105 5.35 -9.59 8.88
CA HIS A 105 4.15 -10.41 8.93
C HIS A 105 3.80 -11.03 7.57
N PHE A 106 3.82 -10.25 6.49
CA PHE A 106 3.52 -10.79 5.15
C PHE A 106 4.58 -11.77 4.64
N THR A 107 5.86 -11.54 4.94
CA THR A 107 6.94 -12.45 4.52
C THR A 107 6.85 -13.79 5.26
N GLU A 108 6.44 -13.77 6.53
CA GLU A 108 6.19 -14.99 7.30
C GLU A 108 4.99 -15.81 6.81
N VAL A 109 4.05 -15.20 6.09
CA VAL A 109 2.91 -15.90 5.46
C VAL A 109 3.37 -16.62 4.18
N THR A 110 4.42 -16.13 3.52
CA THR A 110 4.97 -16.72 2.29
C THR A 110 6.08 -17.74 2.51
N ASN A 111 6.52 -17.93 3.76
CA ASN A 111 7.59 -18.87 4.14
C ASN A 111 7.05 -20.26 4.53
#